data_AF-A0A3D5Q098-F1
#
_entry.id   AF-A0A3D5Q098-F1
#
_cell.length_a   1.000
_cell.length_b   1.000
_cell.length_c   1.000
_cell.angle_alpha   90.00
_cell.angle_beta   90.00
_cell.angle_gamma   90.00
#
_symmetry.space_group_name_H-M   'P 1'
#
loop_
_entity.id
_entity.type
_entity.pdbx_description
1 polymer ?
#
loop_
_entity_poly.entity_id
_entity_poly.type
_entity_poly.pdbx_seq_one_letter_code
_entity_poly.pdbx_strand_id
1 'polypeptide(L)'
;KDSMSMKTVWETDNGEHKSVTSPLSLVVSGFAPVTDVRRTLTPQIRTDAGDTDLILVDLAAGQNRLGGSALAQAYKQMGAVAPDLDDPEDIKAFFAVVQGLNRDDKLLAYHDRSDGGLFVTLAEMAFAGHTGVDIRLDGLAENNSQFARELFNEELGAVIQVRCEDTEAVLQQFSAAGLADHISVIGRPNDDDRIRCAFEGKHVLDYARSELQRLWSETSYRIQSLRDNADCALEEFDNLLDEQDPGLGSELTFDPSDDVAAPFIATGARPRIAILREQGVNGQLEMAAAFDKAGFESVDVHMSDLLSGRLTLEGFSALAACGGFSFGDVLGAGEGWAKS
;
A
#
# COMPACT_ATOMS: atom_id res chain seq x y z
N LYS A 1 8.36 21.87 10.55
CA LYS A 1 8.85 22.69 9.42
C LYS A 1 7.67 23.44 8.86
N ASP A 2 7.84 24.69 8.47
CA ASP A 2 6.80 25.51 7.87
C ASP A 2 7.29 26.10 6.53
N SER A 3 6.34 26.37 5.64
CA SER A 3 6.54 27.11 4.38
C SER A 3 5.39 28.09 4.24
N MET A 4 5.65 29.37 4.51
CA MET A 4 4.60 30.38 4.76
C MET A 4 4.25 31.24 3.53
N SER A 5 4.90 31.01 2.39
CA SER A 5 4.71 31.82 1.16
C SER A 5 4.20 30.99 -0.02
N MET A 6 3.18 30.16 0.21
CA MET A 6 2.59 29.25 -0.79
C MET A 6 1.60 29.95 -1.74
N LYS A 7 2.08 31.01 -2.42
CA LYS A 7 1.34 31.79 -3.40
C LYS A 7 2.24 32.16 -4.58
N THR A 8 1.70 32.09 -5.78
CA THR A 8 2.38 32.52 -7.02
C THR A 8 1.56 33.59 -7.71
N VAL A 9 2.22 34.65 -8.18
CA VAL A 9 1.60 35.77 -8.92
C VAL A 9 2.41 35.99 -10.20
N TRP A 10 1.72 36.22 -11.31
CA TRP A 10 2.35 36.51 -12.60
C TRP A 10 1.45 37.39 -13.46
N GLU A 11 2.01 37.95 -14.54
CA GLU A 11 1.28 38.65 -15.59
C GLU A 11 1.19 37.73 -16.81
N THR A 12 0.03 37.67 -17.45
CA THR A 12 -0.16 36.93 -18.69
C THR A 12 0.34 37.73 -19.89
N ASP A 13 0.52 37.07 -21.03
CA ASP A 13 0.93 37.72 -22.29
C ASP A 13 0.00 38.85 -22.75
N ASN A 14 -1.26 38.84 -22.28
CA ASN A 14 -2.26 39.87 -22.58
C ASN A 14 -2.29 41.02 -21.54
N GLY A 15 -1.36 41.04 -20.59
CA GLY A 15 -1.28 42.05 -19.52
C GLY A 15 -2.20 41.80 -18.32
N GLU A 16 -2.88 40.65 -18.24
CA GLU A 16 -3.73 40.33 -17.08
C GLU A 16 -2.89 39.81 -15.91
N HIS A 17 -3.09 40.36 -14.71
CA HIS A 17 -2.52 39.83 -13.48
C HIS A 17 -3.26 38.58 -13.00
N LYS A 18 -2.53 37.48 -12.78
CA LYS A 18 -3.05 36.22 -12.24
C LYS A 18 -2.35 35.84 -10.94
N SER A 19 -3.08 35.12 -10.10
CA SER A 19 -2.52 34.52 -8.90
C SER A 19 -3.13 33.16 -8.61
N VAL A 20 -2.30 32.24 -8.12
CA VAL A 20 -2.72 30.95 -7.56
C VAL A 20 -2.23 30.91 -6.12
N THR A 21 -3.15 30.60 -5.21
CA THR A 21 -2.87 30.52 -3.77
C THR A 21 -3.20 29.11 -3.32
N SER A 22 -2.26 28.46 -2.63
CA SER A 22 -2.50 27.13 -2.07
C SER A 22 -3.47 27.24 -0.89
N PRO A 23 -4.32 26.23 -0.65
CA PRO A 23 -5.05 26.12 0.60
C PRO A 23 -4.07 25.96 1.78
N LEU A 24 -4.55 26.18 3.00
CA LEU A 24 -3.81 25.75 4.19
C LEU A 24 -3.60 24.24 4.07
N SER A 25 -2.34 23.82 3.95
CA SER A 25 -1.98 22.44 3.63
C SER A 25 -1.21 21.83 4.79
N LEU A 26 -1.91 21.15 5.69
CA LEU A 26 -1.31 20.37 6.75
C LEU A 26 -0.99 18.97 6.24
N VAL A 27 0.27 18.55 6.38
CA VAL A 27 0.69 17.16 6.18
C VAL A 27 1.11 16.60 7.53
N VAL A 28 0.43 15.56 7.98
CA VAL A 28 0.74 14.85 9.23
C VAL A 28 1.48 13.56 8.88
N SER A 29 2.62 13.31 9.53
CA SER A 29 3.35 12.04 9.41
C SER A 29 3.34 11.32 10.75
N GLY A 30 2.75 10.11 10.78
CA GLY A 30 2.71 9.24 11.94
C GLY A 30 3.92 8.31 11.99
N PHE A 31 4.51 8.14 13.17
CA PHE A 31 5.61 7.20 13.41
C PHE A 31 5.32 6.38 14.66
N ALA A 32 5.41 5.06 14.56
CA ALA A 32 5.22 4.15 15.68
C ALA A 32 6.19 2.96 15.59
N PRO A 33 6.68 2.45 16.72
CA PRO A 33 7.38 1.16 16.75
C PRO A 33 6.39 0.05 16.37
N VAL A 34 6.78 -0.80 15.41
CA VAL A 34 6.00 -1.98 15.03
C VAL A 34 6.48 -3.17 15.85
N THR A 35 5.57 -3.83 16.56
CA THR A 35 5.89 -4.97 17.44
C THR A 35 6.07 -6.27 16.66
N ASP A 36 5.35 -6.45 15.55
CA ASP A 36 5.48 -7.58 14.65
C ASP A 36 5.09 -7.19 13.22
N VAL A 37 6.07 -7.11 12.31
CA VAL A 37 5.86 -6.70 10.91
C VAL A 37 5.06 -7.72 10.09
N ARG A 38 4.95 -8.98 10.56
CA ARG A 38 4.24 -10.05 9.85
C ARG A 38 2.72 -9.93 9.93
N ARG A 39 2.22 -9.10 10.85
CA ARG A 39 0.80 -8.87 11.11
C ARG A 39 0.27 -7.60 10.44
N THR A 40 1.04 -7.02 9.53
CA THR A 40 0.59 -5.87 8.75
C THR A 40 -0.50 -6.33 7.80
N LEU A 41 -1.68 -5.71 7.92
CA LEU A 41 -2.77 -5.89 6.98
C LEU A 41 -2.56 -5.03 5.75
N THR A 42 -3.09 -5.47 4.62
CA THR A 42 -3.07 -4.72 3.36
C THR A 42 -4.48 -4.67 2.77
N PRO A 43 -4.70 -3.87 1.71
CA PRO A 43 -5.97 -3.85 0.99
C PRO A 43 -6.31 -5.14 0.24
N GLN A 44 -5.35 -6.07 0.10
CA GLN A 44 -5.54 -7.29 -0.69
C GLN A 44 -6.66 -8.15 -0.11
N ILE A 45 -7.81 -8.18 -0.80
CA ILE A 45 -8.90 -9.10 -0.48
C ILE A 45 -8.41 -10.53 -0.61
N ARG A 46 -8.65 -11.33 0.43
CA ARG A 46 -8.33 -12.75 0.48
C ARG A 46 -9.49 -13.58 -0.06
N THR A 47 -9.25 -14.37 -1.10
CA THR A 47 -10.22 -15.29 -1.70
C THR A 47 -9.99 -16.75 -1.30
N ASP A 48 -8.92 -17.02 -0.55
CA ASP A 48 -8.49 -18.34 -0.08
C ASP A 48 -8.84 -18.61 1.39
N ALA A 49 -9.73 -17.81 1.98
CA ALA A 49 -10.13 -17.87 3.38
C ALA A 49 -11.56 -18.38 3.63
N GLY A 50 -12.20 -18.98 2.61
CA GLY A 50 -13.60 -19.39 2.66
C GLY A 50 -14.56 -18.22 2.47
N ASP A 51 -15.77 -18.32 3.05
CA ASP A 51 -16.75 -17.23 2.99
C ASP A 51 -16.32 -16.06 3.87
N THR A 52 -16.31 -14.85 3.31
CA THR A 52 -15.87 -13.62 3.99
C THR A 52 -16.84 -12.48 3.77
N ASP A 53 -16.95 -11.60 4.77
CA ASP A 53 -17.71 -10.36 4.73
C ASP A 53 -16.78 -9.14 4.63
N LEU A 54 -17.24 -8.12 3.91
CA LEU A 54 -16.67 -6.78 3.93
C LEU A 54 -17.52 -5.90 4.85
N ILE A 55 -16.86 -5.28 5.83
CA ILE A 55 -17.50 -4.49 6.87
C ILE A 55 -16.94 -3.06 6.82
N LEU A 56 -17.83 -2.09 6.69
CA LEU A 56 -17.52 -0.68 6.81
C LEU A 56 -17.52 -0.29 8.29
N VAL A 57 -16.46 0.39 8.72
CA VAL A 57 -16.41 1.20 9.93
C VAL A 57 -16.54 2.67 9.51
N ASP A 58 -17.71 3.25 9.74
CA ASP A 58 -18.06 4.63 9.39
C ASP A 58 -17.99 5.55 10.62
N LEU A 59 -16.92 6.34 10.74
CA LEU A 59 -16.79 7.32 11.83
C LEU A 59 -17.60 8.60 11.58
N ALA A 60 -18.32 8.71 10.46
CA ALA A 60 -19.16 9.86 10.14
C ALA A 60 -20.48 9.89 10.89
N ALA A 61 -20.90 8.78 11.49
CA ALA A 61 -22.24 8.62 12.08
C ALA A 61 -23.38 9.10 11.14
N GLY A 62 -23.27 8.85 9.83
CA GLY A 62 -24.27 9.22 8.83
C GLY A 62 -24.27 10.68 8.33
N GLN A 63 -23.28 11.50 8.73
CA GLN A 63 -23.14 12.88 8.24
C GLN A 63 -22.88 12.93 6.72
N ASN A 64 -22.04 12.02 6.22
CA ASN A 64 -21.77 11.77 4.81
C ASN A 64 -21.45 13.07 4.03
N ARG A 65 -20.53 13.87 4.57
CA ARG A 65 -20.17 15.20 4.05
C ARG A 65 -19.37 15.10 2.74
N LEU A 66 -19.76 15.90 1.73
CA LEU A 66 -19.15 15.89 0.39
C LEU A 66 -18.32 17.16 0.07
N GLY A 67 -18.27 18.13 0.98
CA GLY A 67 -17.47 19.34 0.77
C GLY A 67 -15.99 19.02 0.71
N GLY A 68 -15.27 19.63 -0.23
CA GLY A 68 -13.84 19.41 -0.44
C GLY A 68 -13.47 18.07 -1.08
N SER A 69 -14.43 17.17 -1.31
CA SER A 69 -14.17 15.83 -1.82
C SER A 69 -13.63 15.78 -3.24
N ALA A 70 -12.96 14.68 -3.60
CA ALA A 70 -12.57 14.34 -4.97
C ALA A 70 -13.77 14.35 -5.93
N LEU A 71 -14.95 13.90 -5.48
CA LEU A 71 -16.19 14.01 -6.27
C LEU A 71 -16.55 15.48 -6.55
N ALA A 72 -16.58 16.33 -5.52
CA ALA A 72 -16.87 17.75 -5.71
C ALA A 72 -15.84 18.40 -6.64
N GLN A 73 -14.55 18.10 -6.45
CA GLN A 73 -13.46 18.61 -7.27
C GLN A 73 -13.60 18.20 -8.75
N ALA A 74 -13.92 16.93 -9.03
CA ALA A 74 -14.13 16.42 -10.40
C ALA A 74 -15.27 17.15 -11.12
N TYR A 75 -16.29 17.60 -10.38
CA TYR A 75 -17.38 18.43 -10.91
C TYR A 75 -17.11 19.94 -10.83
N LYS A 76 -15.87 20.35 -10.54
CA LYS A 76 -15.45 21.76 -10.41
C LYS A 76 -16.24 22.52 -9.35
N GLN A 77 -16.60 21.83 -8.27
CA GLN A 77 -17.31 22.37 -7.12
C GLN A 77 -16.47 22.21 -5.85
N MET A 78 -16.82 22.98 -4.81
CA MET A 78 -16.25 22.82 -3.47
C MET A 78 -17.20 22.08 -2.52
N GLY A 79 -18.50 22.00 -2.82
CA GLY A 79 -19.52 21.55 -1.88
C GLY A 79 -19.72 22.52 -0.71
N ALA A 80 -20.47 22.08 0.31
CA ALA A 80 -20.90 22.95 1.41
C ALA A 80 -20.13 22.70 2.72
N VAL A 81 -20.08 21.45 3.17
CA VAL A 81 -19.52 21.05 4.46
C VAL A 81 -18.55 19.91 4.21
N ALA A 82 -17.31 20.05 4.68
CA ALA A 82 -16.27 19.02 4.55
C ALA A 82 -16.31 18.04 5.73
N PRO A 83 -15.86 16.78 5.53
CA PRO A 83 -15.64 15.82 6.60
C PRO A 83 -14.82 16.37 7.78
N ASP A 84 -15.11 15.90 8.99
CA ASP A 84 -14.41 16.26 10.22
C ASP A 84 -14.53 15.16 11.28
N LEU A 85 -13.66 15.17 12.29
CA LEU A 85 -13.73 14.27 13.44
C LEU A 85 -14.67 14.85 14.50
N ASP A 86 -15.89 14.34 14.57
CA ASP A 86 -16.92 14.87 15.48
C ASP A 86 -16.68 14.45 16.94
N ASP A 87 -16.30 13.19 17.20
CA ASP A 87 -15.89 12.70 18.53
C ASP A 87 -14.48 12.06 18.51
N PRO A 88 -13.48 12.68 19.17
CA PRO A 88 -12.14 12.11 19.29
C PRO A 88 -12.04 10.78 20.06
N GLU A 89 -13.04 10.40 20.84
CA GLU A 89 -13.07 9.08 21.49
C GLU A 89 -13.36 7.96 20.48
N ASP A 90 -14.13 8.23 19.42
CA ASP A 90 -14.48 7.23 18.41
C ASP A 90 -13.25 6.73 17.66
N ILE A 91 -12.35 7.65 17.26
CA ILE A 91 -11.10 7.25 16.58
C ILE A 91 -10.15 6.46 17.51
N LYS A 92 -10.14 6.77 18.82
CA LYS A 92 -9.35 6.01 19.80
C LYS A 92 -9.93 4.61 19.99
N ALA A 93 -11.25 4.51 20.12
CA ALA A 93 -11.97 3.24 20.23
C ALA A 93 -11.76 2.40 18.97
N PHE A 94 -11.93 2.98 17.78
CA PHE A 94 -11.67 2.36 16.49
C PHE A 94 -10.26 1.78 16.41
N PHE A 95 -9.25 2.60 16.70
CA PHE A 95 -7.85 2.16 16.69
C PHE A 95 -7.62 1.01 17.67
N ALA A 96 -8.13 1.10 18.90
CA ALA A 96 -7.97 0.05 19.91
C ALA A 96 -8.63 -1.28 19.50
N VAL A 97 -9.83 -1.22 18.92
CA VAL A 97 -10.56 -2.40 18.43
C VAL A 97 -9.82 -3.05 17.26
N VAL A 98 -9.40 -2.28 16.26
CA VAL A 98 -8.65 -2.80 15.10
C VAL A 98 -7.33 -3.46 15.55
N GLN A 99 -6.60 -2.84 16.49
CA GLN A 99 -5.39 -3.45 17.07
C GLN A 99 -5.69 -4.76 17.80
N GLY A 100 -6.81 -4.83 18.52
CA GLY A 100 -7.29 -6.05 19.17
C GLY A 100 -7.60 -7.16 18.16
N LEU A 101 -8.42 -6.86 17.16
CA LEU A 101 -8.83 -7.80 16.11
C LEU A 101 -7.65 -8.30 15.28
N ASN A 102 -6.71 -7.42 14.93
CA ASN A 102 -5.48 -7.82 14.24
C ASN A 102 -4.60 -8.72 15.12
N ARG A 103 -4.52 -8.43 16.43
CA ARG A 103 -3.77 -9.29 17.36
C ARG A 103 -4.39 -10.68 17.47
N ASP A 104 -5.71 -10.76 17.39
CA ASP A 104 -6.48 -11.99 17.53
C ASP A 104 -6.71 -12.71 16.18
N ASP A 105 -6.03 -12.28 15.11
CA ASP A 105 -6.05 -12.87 13.76
C ASP A 105 -7.46 -12.92 13.13
N LYS A 106 -8.26 -11.88 13.41
CA LYS A 106 -9.65 -11.76 12.93
C LYS A 106 -9.81 -10.97 11.64
N LEU A 107 -8.79 -10.21 11.24
CA LEU A 107 -8.80 -9.37 10.05
C LEU A 107 -8.00 -10.03 8.93
N LEU A 108 -8.58 -10.11 7.74
CA LEU A 108 -7.93 -10.65 6.54
C LEU A 108 -7.32 -9.55 5.67
N ALA A 109 -8.03 -8.42 5.56
CA ALA A 109 -7.64 -7.25 4.79
C ALA A 109 -8.16 -5.98 5.48
N TYR A 110 -7.51 -4.85 5.21
CA TYR A 110 -7.86 -3.53 5.73
C TYR A 110 -7.51 -2.46 4.70
N HIS A 111 -8.41 -1.50 4.47
CA HIS A 111 -8.15 -0.28 3.72
C HIS A 111 -8.96 0.88 4.30
N ASP A 112 -8.33 2.03 4.55
CA ASP A 112 -8.99 3.20 5.14
C ASP A 112 -9.75 4.02 4.10
N ARG A 113 -10.84 4.67 4.52
CA ARG A 113 -11.58 5.58 3.66
C ARG A 113 -10.89 6.94 3.64
N SER A 114 -10.54 7.39 2.44
CA SER A 114 -9.89 8.69 2.19
C SER A 114 -10.40 9.31 0.88
N ASP A 115 -9.53 9.78 -0.01
CA ASP A 115 -9.88 10.43 -1.28
C ASP A 115 -10.76 9.51 -2.14
N GLY A 116 -11.90 10.02 -2.61
CA GLY A 116 -12.87 9.25 -3.40
C GLY A 116 -13.77 8.30 -2.60
N GLY A 117 -13.60 8.24 -1.27
CA GLY A 117 -14.54 7.64 -0.34
C GLY A 117 -14.62 6.11 -0.40
N LEU A 118 -15.77 5.59 0.03
CA LEU A 118 -16.02 4.14 0.14
C LEU A 118 -15.87 3.42 -1.19
N PHE A 119 -16.32 4.04 -2.29
CA PHE A 119 -16.23 3.41 -3.61
C PHE A 119 -14.78 3.16 -4.03
N VAL A 120 -13.90 4.16 -3.86
CA VAL A 120 -12.47 4.01 -4.18
C VAL A 120 -11.81 3.02 -3.24
N THR A 121 -12.13 3.06 -1.94
CA THR A 121 -11.66 2.06 -0.96
C THR A 121 -11.92 0.63 -1.42
N LEU A 122 -13.17 0.33 -1.79
CA LEU A 122 -13.56 -1.02 -2.24
C LEU A 122 -12.96 -1.37 -3.61
N ALA A 123 -12.86 -0.41 -4.52
CA ALA A 123 -12.23 -0.61 -5.83
C ALA A 123 -10.73 -0.94 -5.67
N GLU A 124 -9.99 -0.21 -4.86
CA GLU A 124 -8.57 -0.47 -4.61
C GLU A 124 -8.34 -1.81 -3.89
N MET A 125 -9.22 -2.17 -2.94
CA MET A 125 -9.20 -3.50 -2.33
C MET A 125 -9.44 -4.61 -3.37
N ALA A 126 -10.41 -4.42 -4.28
CA ALA A 126 -10.68 -5.33 -5.39
C ALA A 126 -9.50 -5.44 -6.36
N PHE A 127 -8.81 -4.33 -6.66
CA PHE A 127 -7.60 -4.31 -7.49
C PHE A 127 -6.46 -5.08 -6.84
N ALA A 128 -6.21 -4.85 -5.55
CA ALA A 128 -5.17 -5.54 -4.79
C ALA A 128 -5.46 -7.04 -4.64
N GLY A 129 -6.73 -7.42 -4.49
CA GLY A 129 -7.17 -8.81 -4.39
C GLY A 129 -7.36 -9.53 -5.74
N HIS A 130 -7.27 -8.81 -6.86
CA HIS A 130 -7.61 -9.29 -8.21
C HIS A 130 -8.93 -10.08 -8.23
N THR A 131 -9.97 -9.50 -7.62
CA THR A 131 -11.28 -10.14 -7.44
C THR A 131 -12.40 -9.10 -7.54
N GLY A 132 -13.58 -9.52 -7.96
CA GLY A 132 -14.75 -8.67 -7.93
C GLY A 132 -15.37 -8.57 -6.53
N VAL A 133 -16.26 -7.59 -6.35
CA VAL A 133 -16.94 -7.29 -5.08
C VAL A 133 -18.40 -6.93 -5.32
N ASP A 134 -19.30 -7.54 -4.54
CA ASP A 134 -20.71 -7.16 -4.44
C ASP A 134 -20.92 -6.24 -3.23
N ILE A 135 -21.38 -5.03 -3.50
CA ILE A 135 -21.61 -3.96 -2.53
C ILE A 135 -23.11 -3.78 -2.35
N ARG A 136 -23.58 -3.86 -1.12
CA ARG A 136 -24.97 -3.65 -0.72
C ARG A 136 -25.14 -2.23 -0.20
N LEU A 137 -25.98 -1.45 -0.87
CA LEU A 137 -26.37 -0.10 -0.44
C LEU A 137 -27.57 -0.11 0.50
N ASP A 138 -28.29 -1.23 0.59
CA ASP A 138 -29.37 -1.40 1.58
C ASP A 138 -28.81 -1.25 3.00
N GLY A 139 -29.37 -0.32 3.78
CA GLY A 139 -28.89 0.03 5.11
C GLY A 139 -27.88 1.18 5.15
N LEU A 140 -27.29 1.55 4.01
CA LEU A 140 -26.49 2.78 3.86
C LEU A 140 -27.34 3.91 3.27
N ALA A 141 -28.05 3.62 2.18
CA ALA A 141 -28.94 4.57 1.51
C ALA A 141 -30.41 4.21 1.76
N GLU A 142 -31.26 5.22 1.90
CA GLU A 142 -32.71 5.08 1.91
C GLU A 142 -33.31 5.18 0.50
N ASN A 143 -32.63 5.88 -0.40
CA ASN A 143 -33.04 6.05 -1.80
C ASN A 143 -31.87 6.50 -2.68
N ASN A 144 -32.09 6.50 -4.00
CA ASN A 144 -31.06 6.80 -5.00
C ASN A 144 -30.42 8.19 -4.92
N SER A 145 -31.08 9.19 -4.32
CA SER A 145 -30.49 10.53 -4.15
C SER A 145 -29.33 10.54 -3.16
N GLN A 146 -29.22 9.51 -2.31
CA GLN A 146 -28.16 9.41 -1.30
C GLN A 146 -26.93 8.64 -1.79
N PHE A 147 -27.00 7.93 -2.92
CA PHE A 147 -25.88 7.08 -3.38
C PHE A 147 -24.56 7.84 -3.49
N ALA A 148 -24.59 9.08 -4.00
CA ALA A 148 -23.39 9.89 -4.13
C ALA A 148 -22.75 10.19 -2.77
N ARG A 149 -23.54 10.53 -1.75
CA ARG A 149 -23.01 10.80 -0.42
C ARG A 149 -22.56 9.54 0.30
N GLU A 150 -23.23 8.40 0.11
CA GLU A 150 -22.82 7.13 0.75
C GLU A 150 -21.51 6.59 0.18
N LEU A 151 -21.32 6.72 -1.14
CA LEU A 151 -20.18 6.15 -1.84
C LEU A 151 -18.95 7.06 -1.86
N PHE A 152 -19.12 8.38 -1.87
CA PHE A 152 -18.03 9.34 -2.14
C PHE A 152 -17.77 10.35 -1.02
N ASN A 153 -18.40 10.20 0.15
CA ASN A 153 -17.95 10.96 1.32
C ASN A 153 -16.54 10.49 1.72
N GLU A 154 -15.72 11.44 2.16
CA GLU A 154 -14.33 11.20 2.56
C GLU A 154 -14.18 11.33 4.08
N GLU A 155 -15.22 10.87 4.78
CA GLU A 155 -15.23 10.80 6.24
C GLU A 155 -14.26 9.73 6.73
N LEU A 156 -13.77 9.88 7.96
CA LEU A 156 -12.87 8.90 8.54
C LEU A 156 -13.54 7.53 8.67
N GLY A 157 -12.77 6.47 8.49
CA GLY A 157 -13.29 5.12 8.54
C GLY A 157 -12.39 4.14 7.80
N ALA A 158 -12.86 2.90 7.67
CA ALA A 158 -12.17 1.86 6.94
C ALA A 158 -13.13 0.76 6.48
N VAL A 159 -12.69 -0.02 5.51
CA VAL A 159 -13.28 -1.33 5.21
C VAL A 159 -12.33 -2.42 5.73
N ILE A 160 -12.90 -3.37 6.47
CA ILE A 160 -12.20 -4.58 6.91
C ILE A 160 -12.83 -5.81 6.26
N GLN A 161 -11.99 -6.77 5.89
CA GLN A 161 -12.44 -8.10 5.49
C GLN A 161 -12.28 -9.07 6.66
N VAL A 162 -13.32 -9.85 6.94
CA VAL A 162 -13.33 -10.87 7.99
C VAL A 162 -13.95 -12.16 7.48
N ARG A 163 -13.62 -13.30 8.09
CA ARG A 163 -14.35 -14.55 7.82
C ARG A 163 -15.80 -14.41 8.29
N CYS A 164 -16.75 -14.97 7.55
CA CYS A 164 -18.17 -14.90 7.91
C CYS A 164 -18.45 -15.49 9.31
N GLU A 165 -17.71 -16.52 9.72
CA GLU A 165 -17.83 -17.11 11.06
C GLU A 165 -17.38 -16.17 12.19
N ASP A 166 -16.55 -15.16 11.88
CA ASP A 166 -16.03 -14.18 12.81
C ASP A 166 -16.85 -12.87 12.82
N THR A 167 -17.73 -12.66 11.85
CA THR A 167 -18.51 -11.42 11.67
C THR A 167 -19.24 -11.00 12.94
N GLU A 168 -19.98 -11.92 13.59
CA GLU A 168 -20.73 -11.59 14.81
C GLU A 168 -19.79 -11.15 15.95
N ALA A 169 -18.67 -11.86 16.15
CA ALA A 169 -17.70 -11.53 17.19
C ALA A 169 -17.04 -10.16 16.94
N VAL A 170 -16.75 -9.83 15.68
CA VAL A 170 -16.20 -8.53 15.28
C VAL A 170 -17.19 -7.42 15.58
N LEU A 171 -18.45 -7.54 15.16
CA LEU A 171 -19.50 -6.56 15.43
C LEU A 171 -19.70 -6.33 16.94
N GLN A 172 -19.64 -7.41 17.75
CA GLN A 172 -19.72 -7.31 19.20
C GLN A 172 -18.55 -6.54 19.83
N GLN A 173 -17.31 -6.68 19.30
CA GLN A 173 -16.17 -5.90 19.81
C GLN A 173 -16.33 -4.40 19.55
N PHE A 174 -16.80 -4.02 18.36
CA PHE A 174 -17.11 -2.62 18.05
C PHE A 174 -18.26 -2.09 18.91
N SER A 175 -19.34 -2.87 19.08
CA SER A 175 -20.46 -2.49 19.95
C SER A 175 -20.02 -2.30 21.40
N ALA A 176 -19.18 -3.20 21.94
CA ALA A 176 -18.64 -3.09 23.30
C ALA A 176 -17.73 -1.86 23.50
N ALA A 177 -17.15 -1.34 22.43
CA ALA A 177 -16.36 -0.11 22.41
C ALA A 177 -17.20 1.17 22.20
N GLY A 178 -18.54 1.06 22.11
CA GLY A 178 -19.43 2.18 21.86
C GLY A 178 -19.69 2.50 20.39
N LEU A 179 -19.14 1.71 19.46
CA LEU A 179 -19.18 1.96 18.01
C LEU A 179 -20.26 1.14 17.28
N ALA A 180 -21.36 0.81 17.97
CA ALA A 180 -22.42 -0.06 17.41
C ALA A 180 -23.08 0.55 16.15
N ASP A 181 -23.29 1.86 16.14
CA ASP A 181 -23.92 2.58 15.02
C ASP A 181 -22.91 2.97 13.92
N HIS A 182 -21.64 2.66 14.12
CA HIS A 182 -20.54 2.98 13.20
C HIS A 182 -20.09 1.78 12.38
N ILE A 183 -20.73 0.63 12.50
CA ILE A 183 -20.26 -0.60 11.84
C ILE A 183 -21.38 -1.28 11.06
N SER A 184 -21.11 -1.64 9.80
CA SER A 184 -22.09 -2.24 8.91
C SER A 184 -21.47 -3.26 7.97
N VAL A 185 -22.12 -4.41 7.80
CA VAL A 185 -21.76 -5.37 6.75
C VAL A 185 -22.26 -4.85 5.42
N ILE A 186 -21.34 -4.53 4.51
CA ILE A 186 -21.64 -3.80 3.27
C ILE A 186 -21.43 -4.63 2.01
N GLY A 187 -20.88 -5.83 2.10
CA GLY A 187 -20.62 -6.60 0.90
C GLY A 187 -19.78 -7.85 1.12
N ARG A 188 -19.37 -8.44 0.01
CA ARG A 188 -18.49 -9.62 -0.04
C ARG A 188 -17.77 -9.69 -1.39
N PRO A 189 -16.64 -10.41 -1.47
CA PRO A 189 -16.04 -10.76 -2.74
C PRO A 189 -16.99 -11.61 -3.60
N ASN A 190 -16.85 -11.54 -4.92
CA ASN A 190 -17.54 -12.40 -5.89
C ASN A 190 -16.54 -13.10 -6.83
N ASP A 191 -17.03 -14.04 -7.64
CA ASP A 191 -16.22 -14.92 -8.50
C ASP A 191 -16.29 -14.58 -10.00
N ASP A 192 -16.88 -13.44 -10.37
CA ASP A 192 -17.09 -13.04 -11.77
C ASP A 192 -16.36 -11.75 -12.19
N ASP A 193 -15.38 -11.31 -11.38
CA ASP A 193 -14.49 -10.15 -11.60
C ASP A 193 -15.23 -8.83 -11.86
N ARG A 194 -16.37 -8.62 -11.20
CA ARG A 194 -17.18 -7.40 -11.33
C ARG A 194 -17.27 -6.64 -10.02
N ILE A 195 -17.23 -5.31 -10.11
CA ILE A 195 -17.53 -4.42 -8.99
C ILE A 195 -18.97 -3.93 -9.16
N ARG A 196 -19.85 -4.37 -8.26
CA ARG A 196 -21.30 -4.15 -8.37
C ARG A 196 -21.86 -3.48 -7.13
N CYS A 197 -22.70 -2.47 -7.32
CA CYS A 197 -23.50 -1.91 -6.24
C CYS A 197 -24.97 -2.31 -6.43
N ALA A 198 -25.60 -2.85 -5.40
CA ALA A 198 -27.00 -3.24 -5.41
C ALA A 198 -27.82 -2.45 -4.37
N PHE A 199 -29.05 -2.10 -4.73
CA PHE A 199 -30.04 -1.47 -3.86
C PHE A 199 -31.42 -2.07 -4.15
N GLU A 200 -32.16 -2.50 -3.13
CA GLU A 200 -33.46 -3.19 -3.26
C GLU A 200 -33.42 -4.37 -4.26
N GLY A 201 -32.31 -5.11 -4.27
CA GLY A 201 -32.09 -6.26 -5.15
C GLY A 201 -31.83 -5.92 -6.63
N LYS A 202 -31.59 -4.64 -6.97
CA LYS A 202 -31.24 -4.21 -8.34
C LYS A 202 -29.82 -3.66 -8.40
N HIS A 203 -29.07 -4.03 -9.43
CA HIS A 203 -27.75 -3.43 -9.68
C HIS A 203 -27.92 -1.99 -10.15
N VAL A 204 -27.29 -1.06 -9.43
CA VAL A 204 -27.25 0.36 -9.77
C VAL A 204 -25.91 0.75 -10.41
N LEU A 205 -24.85 -0.01 -10.13
CA LEU A 205 -23.55 0.07 -10.79
C LEU A 205 -23.06 -1.36 -11.06
N ASP A 206 -22.44 -1.59 -12.22
CA ASP A 206 -21.97 -2.90 -12.63
C ASP A 206 -20.85 -2.77 -13.68
N TYR A 207 -19.59 -2.78 -13.22
CA TYR A 207 -18.41 -2.62 -14.07
C TYR A 207 -17.47 -3.83 -13.94
N ALA A 208 -16.72 -4.10 -15.01
CA ALA A 208 -15.60 -5.03 -14.90
C ALA A 208 -14.52 -4.39 -14.00
N ARG A 209 -13.91 -5.18 -13.13
CA ARG A 209 -12.81 -4.69 -12.27
C ARG A 209 -11.65 -4.17 -13.12
N SER A 210 -11.29 -4.89 -14.19
CA SER A 210 -10.25 -4.53 -15.16
C SER A 210 -10.47 -3.14 -15.80
N GLU A 211 -11.71 -2.82 -16.16
CA GLU A 211 -12.09 -1.51 -16.71
C GLU A 211 -11.83 -0.37 -15.70
N LEU A 212 -12.27 -0.55 -14.45
CA LEU A 212 -12.06 0.44 -13.40
C LEU A 212 -10.59 0.58 -13.02
N GLN A 213 -9.84 -0.52 -12.97
CA GLN A 213 -8.41 -0.47 -12.66
C GLN A 213 -7.62 0.25 -13.76
N ARG A 214 -7.97 0.05 -15.03
CA ARG A 214 -7.35 0.80 -16.14
C ARG A 214 -7.66 2.29 -16.06
N LEU A 215 -8.90 2.65 -15.74
CA LEU A 215 -9.26 4.06 -15.54
C LEU A 215 -8.45 4.69 -14.39
N TRP A 216 -8.29 3.96 -13.29
CA TRP A 216 -7.48 4.38 -12.14
C TRP A 216 -5.99 4.51 -12.51
N SER A 217 -5.44 3.57 -13.28
CA SER A 217 -4.04 3.55 -13.70
C SER A 217 -3.69 4.54 -14.83
N GLU A 218 -4.67 5.11 -15.53
CA GLU A 218 -4.42 5.93 -16.72
C GLU A 218 -3.50 7.11 -16.43
N THR A 219 -3.65 7.78 -15.29
CA THR A 219 -2.78 8.93 -14.93
C THR A 219 -1.31 8.50 -14.83
N SER A 220 -1.03 7.36 -14.18
CA SER A 220 0.34 6.81 -14.08
C SER A 220 0.87 6.47 -15.46
N TYR A 221 0.08 5.77 -16.28
CA TYR A 221 0.43 5.43 -17.66
C TYR A 221 0.80 6.67 -18.50
N ARG A 222 -0.01 7.75 -18.44
CA ARG A 222 0.26 8.98 -19.18
C ARG A 222 1.55 9.65 -18.72
N ILE A 223 1.81 9.70 -17.42
CA ILE A 223 3.04 10.28 -16.86
C ILE A 223 4.25 9.46 -17.29
N GLN A 224 4.19 8.14 -17.16
CA GLN A 224 5.26 7.23 -17.59
C GLN A 224 5.53 7.35 -19.08
N SER A 225 4.49 7.38 -19.92
CA SER A 225 4.62 7.54 -21.37
C SER A 225 5.31 8.85 -21.78
N LEU A 226 5.18 9.91 -20.99
CA LEU A 226 5.84 11.19 -21.22
C LEU A 226 7.28 11.24 -20.72
N ARG A 227 7.61 10.43 -19.69
CA ARG A 227 8.89 10.48 -18.97
C ARG A 227 9.88 9.40 -19.45
N ASP A 228 9.37 8.20 -19.73
CA ASP A 228 10.13 6.97 -19.91
C ASP A 228 10.04 6.48 -21.37
N ASN A 229 10.26 5.18 -21.60
CA ASN A 229 9.95 4.58 -22.90
C ASN A 229 8.44 4.34 -23.00
N ALA A 230 7.79 5.02 -23.95
CA ALA A 230 6.34 4.95 -24.15
C ALA A 230 5.84 3.54 -24.49
N ASP A 231 6.65 2.72 -25.17
CA ASP A 231 6.28 1.34 -25.49
C ASP A 231 6.22 0.49 -24.22
N CYS A 232 7.21 0.62 -23.33
CA CYS A 232 7.21 -0.08 -22.03
C CYS A 232 6.04 0.38 -21.14
N ALA A 233 5.73 1.68 -21.13
CA ALA A 233 4.57 2.19 -20.38
C ALA A 233 3.25 1.63 -20.91
N LEU A 234 3.12 1.46 -22.24
CA LEU A 234 1.95 0.84 -22.85
C LEU A 234 1.87 -0.66 -22.52
N GLU A 235 2.99 -1.38 -22.58
CA GLU A 235 3.05 -2.80 -22.17
C GLU A 235 2.60 -2.98 -20.71
N GLU A 236 3.10 -2.16 -19.77
CA GLU A 236 2.68 -2.19 -18.36
C GLU A 236 1.18 -1.91 -18.21
N PHE A 237 0.64 -0.92 -18.93
CA PHE A 237 -0.78 -0.58 -18.87
C PHE A 237 -1.67 -1.67 -19.47
N ASP A 238 -1.23 -2.29 -20.57
CA ASP A 238 -1.96 -3.34 -21.28
C ASP A 238 -1.92 -4.71 -20.59
N ASN A 239 -0.99 -4.95 -19.67
CA ASN A 239 -1.06 -6.12 -18.79
C ASN A 239 -2.39 -6.19 -18.00
N LEU A 240 -3.01 -5.03 -17.70
CA LEU A 240 -4.32 -4.99 -17.03
C LEU A 240 -5.49 -5.52 -17.87
N LEU A 241 -5.31 -5.77 -19.18
CA LEU A 241 -6.31 -6.47 -20.00
C LEU A 241 -6.36 -7.97 -19.72
N ASP A 242 -5.29 -8.56 -19.16
CA ASP A 242 -5.26 -9.98 -18.87
C ASP A 242 -5.94 -10.26 -17.52
N GLU A 243 -7.24 -10.52 -17.58
CA GLU A 243 -8.03 -10.88 -16.39
C GLU A 243 -7.60 -12.21 -15.76
N GLN A 244 -6.83 -13.04 -16.49
CA GLN A 244 -6.33 -14.33 -16.02
C GLN A 244 -4.89 -14.25 -15.50
N ASP A 245 -4.28 -13.06 -15.41
CA ASP A 245 -2.95 -12.90 -14.80
C ASP A 245 -2.97 -13.49 -13.37
N PRO A 246 -2.21 -14.58 -13.11
CA PRO A 246 -2.18 -15.20 -11.79
C PRO A 246 -1.39 -14.38 -10.76
N GLY A 247 -0.76 -13.27 -11.19
CA GLY A 247 0.16 -12.48 -10.39
C GLY A 247 1.48 -13.22 -10.13
N LEU A 248 2.18 -12.79 -9.09
CA LEU A 248 3.45 -13.40 -8.69
C LEU A 248 3.22 -14.81 -8.10
N GLY A 249 3.70 -15.83 -8.80
CA GLY A 249 3.72 -17.23 -8.34
C GLY A 249 5.14 -17.77 -8.13
N SER A 250 5.27 -18.88 -7.41
CA SER A 250 6.55 -19.59 -7.26
C SER A 250 6.38 -21.11 -7.42
N GLU A 251 7.34 -21.74 -8.11
CA GLU A 251 7.46 -23.20 -8.22
C GLU A 251 8.76 -23.62 -7.54
N LEU A 252 8.65 -24.36 -6.44
CA LEU A 252 9.81 -24.75 -5.62
C LEU A 252 10.32 -26.13 -6.04
N THR A 253 11.60 -26.21 -6.39
CA THR A 253 12.29 -27.47 -6.71
C THR A 253 13.10 -28.03 -5.54
N PHE A 254 13.02 -27.39 -4.38
CA PHE A 254 13.69 -27.75 -3.12
C PHE A 254 12.81 -27.33 -1.94
N ASP A 255 13.09 -27.85 -0.75
CA ASP A 255 12.42 -27.40 0.48
C ASP A 255 13.12 -26.14 1.03
N PRO A 256 12.49 -24.96 1.02
CA PRO A 256 13.10 -23.73 1.55
C PRO A 256 13.31 -23.75 3.08
N SER A 257 12.71 -24.72 3.78
CA SER A 257 12.91 -24.92 5.22
C SER A 257 14.11 -25.81 5.53
N ASP A 258 14.69 -26.49 4.52
CA ASP A 258 15.88 -27.32 4.68
C ASP A 258 17.14 -26.45 4.77
N ASP A 259 17.65 -26.28 5.99
CA ASP A 259 18.93 -25.60 6.24
C ASP A 259 20.10 -26.55 5.97
N VAL A 260 20.47 -26.67 4.70
CA VAL A 260 21.60 -27.48 4.23
C VAL A 260 22.96 -27.03 4.80
N ALA A 261 23.06 -25.81 5.34
CA ALA A 261 24.27 -25.28 5.96
C ALA A 261 24.39 -25.68 7.45
N ALA A 262 23.29 -26.08 8.10
CA ALA A 262 23.26 -26.41 9.51
C ALA A 262 24.34 -27.41 9.98
N PRO A 263 24.65 -28.50 9.24
CA PRO A 263 25.72 -29.43 9.64
C PRO A 263 27.10 -28.77 9.69
N PHE A 264 27.37 -27.79 8.82
CA PHE A 264 28.63 -27.06 8.80
C PHE A 264 28.67 -26.01 9.91
N ILE A 265 27.57 -25.28 10.12
CA ILE A 265 27.42 -24.31 11.21
C ILE A 265 27.63 -24.99 12.57
N ALA A 266 27.08 -26.19 12.75
CA ALA A 266 27.20 -26.96 13.99
C ALA A 266 28.65 -27.34 14.35
N THR A 267 29.57 -27.35 13.38
CA THR A 267 31.01 -27.57 13.66
C THR A 267 31.66 -26.38 14.39
N GLY A 268 31.04 -25.20 14.34
CA GLY A 268 31.57 -23.93 14.84
C GLY A 268 32.62 -23.28 13.94
N ALA A 269 33.04 -23.93 12.84
CA ALA A 269 33.93 -23.33 11.87
C ALA A 269 33.19 -22.28 11.03
N ARG A 270 33.66 -21.04 11.07
CA ARG A 270 33.10 -19.92 10.28
C ARG A 270 34.12 -19.47 9.23
N PRO A 271 34.03 -19.90 7.97
CA PRO A 271 34.94 -19.43 6.93
C PRO A 271 34.77 -17.91 6.72
N ARG A 272 35.88 -17.21 6.50
CA ARG A 272 35.88 -15.75 6.29
C ARG A 272 35.44 -15.40 4.88
N ILE A 273 34.50 -14.46 4.76
CA ILE A 273 34.10 -13.86 3.49
C ILE A 273 34.40 -12.37 3.48
N ALA A 274 35.00 -11.90 2.39
CA ALA A 274 35.20 -10.47 2.15
C ALA A 274 33.91 -9.87 1.60
N ILE A 275 33.22 -9.07 2.41
CA ILE A 275 32.09 -8.26 1.97
C ILE A 275 32.68 -6.98 1.37
N LEU A 276 32.94 -7.04 0.08
CA LEU A 276 33.70 -6.02 -0.63
C LEU A 276 32.81 -4.82 -0.98
N ARG A 277 33.28 -3.63 -0.66
CA ARG A 277 32.59 -2.37 -0.98
C ARG A 277 33.53 -1.24 -1.41
N GLU A 278 32.96 -0.30 -2.14
CA GLU A 278 33.56 0.97 -2.55
C GLU A 278 32.69 2.15 -2.13
N GLN A 279 33.19 3.38 -2.23
CA GLN A 279 32.41 4.59 -2.06
C GLN A 279 31.15 4.59 -2.93
N GLY A 280 29.99 4.77 -2.30
CA GLY A 280 28.68 4.75 -2.97
C GLY A 280 28.00 3.37 -3.01
N VAL A 281 28.70 2.30 -2.61
CA VAL A 281 28.05 1.01 -2.30
C VAL A 281 27.14 1.19 -1.08
N ASN A 282 25.96 0.57 -1.12
CA ASN A 282 24.94 0.72 -0.08
C ASN A 282 24.24 -0.58 0.32
N GLY A 283 24.54 -1.71 -0.34
CA GLY A 283 23.94 -3.02 -0.04
C GLY A 283 24.83 -4.00 0.75
N GLN A 284 25.89 -3.51 1.39
CA GLN A 284 26.86 -4.35 2.08
C GLN A 284 26.33 -4.99 3.38
N LEU A 285 25.35 -4.37 4.06
CA LEU A 285 24.92 -4.84 5.37
C LEU A 285 24.00 -6.05 5.27
N GLU A 286 23.04 -6.02 4.36
CA GLU A 286 22.16 -7.15 4.05
C GLU A 286 22.93 -8.30 3.40
N MET A 287 23.94 -8.00 2.56
CA MET A 287 24.85 -9.01 2.02
C MET A 287 25.62 -9.71 3.15
N ALA A 288 26.20 -8.93 4.07
CA ALA A 288 26.90 -9.47 5.23
C ALA A 288 25.97 -10.33 6.10
N ALA A 289 24.73 -9.89 6.34
CA ALA A 289 23.74 -10.61 7.13
C ALA A 289 23.30 -11.93 6.48
N ALA A 290 23.15 -11.97 5.15
CA ALA A 290 22.83 -13.20 4.42
C ALA A 290 23.93 -14.25 4.60
N PHE A 291 25.20 -13.86 4.45
CA PHE A 291 26.34 -14.76 4.65
C PHE A 291 26.54 -15.14 6.12
N ASP A 292 26.30 -14.21 7.05
CA ASP A 292 26.39 -14.49 8.49
C ASP A 292 25.37 -15.55 8.92
N LYS A 293 24.12 -15.46 8.41
CA LYS A 293 23.06 -16.45 8.59
C LYS A 293 23.45 -17.82 8.01
N ALA A 294 24.18 -17.84 6.90
CA ALA A 294 24.72 -19.06 6.29
C ALA A 294 25.98 -19.60 6.98
N GLY A 295 26.45 -18.97 8.07
CA GLY A 295 27.56 -19.47 8.90
C GLY A 295 28.94 -18.86 8.63
N PHE A 296 29.05 -17.84 7.78
CA PHE A 296 30.33 -17.21 7.47
C PHE A 296 30.75 -16.16 8.53
N GLU A 297 32.05 -15.94 8.66
CA GLU A 297 32.56 -14.71 9.29
C GLU A 297 32.60 -13.61 8.23
N SER A 298 31.55 -12.77 8.21
CA SER A 298 31.43 -11.63 7.30
C SER A 298 32.33 -10.48 7.74
N VAL A 299 33.31 -10.12 6.89
CA VAL A 299 34.25 -9.02 7.16
C VAL A 299 33.99 -7.87 6.20
N ASP A 300 33.79 -6.66 6.72
CA ASP A 300 33.73 -5.45 5.90
C ASP A 300 35.11 -5.18 5.27
N VAL A 301 35.16 -5.17 3.93
CA VAL A 301 36.39 -4.89 3.18
C VAL A 301 36.13 -3.72 2.26
N HIS A 302 36.56 -2.53 2.67
CA HIS A 302 36.54 -1.38 1.78
C HIS A 302 37.74 -1.46 0.82
N MET A 303 37.57 -1.02 -0.43
CA MET A 303 38.70 -0.83 -1.35
C MET A 303 39.87 -0.02 -0.74
N SER A 304 39.61 0.96 0.12
CA SER A 304 40.67 1.70 0.82
C SER A 304 41.48 0.84 1.80
N ASP A 305 40.92 -0.22 2.36
CA ASP A 305 41.63 -1.18 3.20
C ASP A 305 42.63 -2.00 2.38
N LEU A 306 42.24 -2.40 1.17
CA LEU A 306 43.10 -3.12 0.23
C LEU A 306 44.21 -2.22 -0.31
N LEU A 307 43.88 -1.01 -0.76
CA LEU A 307 44.84 -0.04 -1.33
C LEU A 307 45.91 0.40 -0.32
N SER A 308 45.53 0.52 0.95
CA SER A 308 46.46 0.90 2.03
C SER A 308 47.18 -0.28 2.67
N GLY A 309 46.84 -1.52 2.29
CA GLY A 309 47.40 -2.74 2.86
C GLY A 309 46.92 -3.04 4.29
N ARG A 310 45.84 -2.40 4.78
CA ARG A 310 45.22 -2.74 6.07
C ARG A 310 44.62 -4.14 6.06
N LEU A 311 44.12 -4.57 4.91
CA LEU A 311 43.64 -5.92 4.64
C LEU A 311 44.21 -6.41 3.31
N THR A 312 44.33 -7.73 3.19
CA THR A 312 44.57 -8.41 1.91
C THR A 312 43.46 -9.42 1.68
N LEU A 313 43.28 -9.87 0.44
CA LEU A 313 42.32 -10.94 0.13
C LEU A 313 42.85 -12.33 0.53
N GLU A 314 44.10 -12.44 0.97
CA GLU A 314 44.66 -13.68 1.47
C GLU A 314 44.01 -14.08 2.80
N GLY A 315 43.61 -15.34 2.93
CA GLY A 315 42.92 -15.85 4.11
C GLY A 315 41.40 -15.68 4.10
N PHE A 316 40.82 -15.15 3.02
CA PHE A 316 39.39 -15.24 2.74
C PHE A 316 39.09 -16.50 1.93
N SER A 317 38.01 -17.19 2.28
CA SER A 317 37.52 -18.36 1.53
C SER A 317 36.57 -17.97 0.39
N ALA A 318 35.98 -16.77 0.48
CA ALA A 318 35.04 -16.23 -0.48
C ALA A 318 35.10 -14.70 -0.50
N LEU A 319 34.50 -14.11 -1.53
CA LEU A 319 34.31 -12.67 -1.67
C LEU A 319 32.95 -12.40 -2.31
N ALA A 320 32.26 -11.35 -1.85
CA ALA A 320 31.05 -10.83 -2.45
C ALA A 320 31.22 -9.33 -2.74
N ALA A 321 31.09 -8.93 -4.01
CA ALA A 321 31.03 -7.51 -4.38
C ALA A 321 29.60 -7.00 -4.19
N CYS A 322 29.42 -6.01 -3.32
CA CYS A 322 28.09 -5.57 -2.90
C CYS A 322 27.47 -4.55 -3.87
N GLY A 323 26.13 -4.51 -3.90
CA GLY A 323 25.36 -3.59 -4.75
C GLY A 323 25.35 -2.14 -4.24
N GLY A 324 25.04 -1.23 -5.16
CA GLY A 324 24.86 0.19 -4.89
C GLY A 324 25.28 1.05 -6.07
N PHE A 325 25.59 2.31 -5.81
CA PHE A 325 25.94 3.31 -6.82
C PHE A 325 27.40 3.72 -6.64
N SER A 326 28.33 2.78 -6.86
CA SER A 326 29.76 3.06 -6.72
C SER A 326 30.15 4.23 -7.63
N PHE A 327 30.77 5.27 -7.06
CA PHE A 327 31.05 6.53 -7.78
C PHE A 327 29.83 7.21 -8.45
N GLY A 328 28.61 6.91 -7.99
CA GLY A 328 27.37 7.45 -8.55
C GLY A 328 27.06 6.96 -9.97
N ASP A 329 27.60 5.79 -10.36
CA ASP A 329 27.50 5.20 -11.71
C ASP A 329 28.03 6.09 -12.85
N VAL A 330 28.78 7.13 -12.50
CA VAL A 330 29.44 8.00 -13.47
C VAL A 330 30.49 7.18 -14.23
N LEU A 331 30.53 7.39 -15.55
CA LEU A 331 31.34 6.62 -16.50
C LEU A 331 30.85 5.18 -16.74
N GLY A 332 29.65 4.83 -16.27
CA GLY A 332 29.04 3.51 -16.38
C GLY A 332 29.01 2.80 -15.02
N ALA A 333 27.89 2.15 -14.70
CA ALA A 333 27.72 1.43 -13.45
C ALA A 333 28.83 0.39 -13.25
N GLY A 334 29.51 0.45 -12.11
CA GLY A 334 30.62 -0.44 -11.74
C GLY A 334 31.97 -0.20 -12.46
N GLU A 335 32.00 0.59 -13.54
CA GLU A 335 33.23 0.81 -14.33
C GLU A 335 34.33 1.53 -13.54
N GLY A 336 33.96 2.54 -12.74
CA GLY A 336 34.91 3.29 -11.92
C GLY A 336 35.58 2.40 -10.86
N TRP A 337 34.80 1.52 -10.23
CA TRP A 337 35.31 0.58 -9.25
C TRP A 337 36.15 -0.54 -9.88
N ALA A 338 35.73 -1.08 -11.02
CA ALA A 338 36.51 -2.12 -11.70
C ALA A 338 37.90 -1.63 -12.18
N LYS A 339 38.06 -0.32 -12.42
CA LYS A 339 39.29 0.30 -12.91
C LYS A 339 40.15 0.95 -11.81
N SER A 340 39.71 0.94 -10.55
CA SER A 340 40.35 1.64 -9.42
C SER A 340 41.55 0.93 -8.83
#